data_AF-A0A679F530-F1
#
_entry.id   AF-A0A679F530-F1
#
_cell.length_a   1.000
_cell.length_b   1.000
_cell.length_c   1.000
_cell.angle_alpha   90.00
_cell.angle_beta   90.00
_cell.angle_gamma   90.00
#
_symmetry.space_group_name_H-M   'P 1'
#
loop_
_entity.id
_entity.type
_entity.pdbx_description
1 polymer ?
#
loop_
_entity_poly.entity_id
_entity_poly.type
_entity_poly.pdbx_seq_one_letter_code
_entity_poly.pdbx_strand_id
1 'polypeptide(L)'
;MSFIPDWLTIDFVAQNIAWDIFKKVIFAAITAFLATRTMKSVITIVKPKANIQDLHAVPVFGLLFFLSLLLGQSTINLPSLEGGIIEIAWGGNVTAKSDSNQTQQEIPFKNPVLLVASIKNRGSMASVVDSYSLDANIDGQIFNGKLLMMPNTMTIDVNEKQKLTLFGSDALYDKTRTPIYPGSMITGVLLFSFDDVSALSFKRNDISFTLKYKDINGKENAISYKANHRGGIANYIPGIRQAYSSK
;
A
#
# COMPACT_ATOMS: atom_id res chain seq x y z
N MET A 1 13.49 19.00 -1.80
CA MET A 1 12.92 17.83 -1.10
C MET A 1 13.23 17.98 0.38
N SER A 2 12.20 18.20 1.21
CA SER A 2 12.37 18.26 2.67
C SER A 2 12.37 16.83 3.23
N PHE A 3 13.53 16.37 3.68
CA PHE A 3 13.67 15.10 4.38
C PHE A 3 13.09 15.28 5.79
N ILE A 4 11.95 14.65 6.08
CA ILE A 4 11.49 14.54 7.47
C ILE A 4 12.33 13.41 8.09
N PRO A 5 13.09 13.66 9.17
CA PRO A 5 13.90 12.63 9.79
C PRO A 5 13.04 11.49 10.38
N ASP A 6 13.49 10.24 10.20
CA ASP A 6 12.77 9.03 10.66
C ASP A 6 12.49 8.99 12.18
N TRP A 7 13.21 9.76 13.00
CA TRP A 7 12.96 9.83 14.45
C TRP A 7 11.71 10.67 14.80
N LEU A 8 11.35 11.65 13.97
CA LEU A 8 10.17 12.50 14.19
C LEU A 8 8.86 11.74 13.93
N THR A 9 8.86 10.74 13.06
CA THR A 9 7.67 9.92 12.75
C THR A 9 7.39 8.90 13.86
N ILE A 10 8.43 8.31 14.44
CA ILE A 10 8.30 7.35 15.56
C ILE A 10 7.73 8.04 16.80
N ASP A 11 8.23 9.23 17.16
CA ASP A 11 7.74 9.99 18.31
C ASP A 11 6.29 10.42 18.14
N PHE A 12 5.89 10.82 16.93
CA PHE A 12 4.51 11.22 16.65
C PHE A 12 3.53 10.05 16.73
N VAL A 13 3.91 8.87 16.22
CA VAL A 13 3.10 7.65 16.33
C VAL A 13 3.00 7.20 17.78
N ALA A 14 4.11 7.20 18.52
CA ALA A 14 4.13 6.83 19.92
C ALA A 14 3.28 7.77 20.78
N GLN A 15 3.34 9.08 20.55
CA GLN A 15 2.51 10.08 21.23
C GLN A 15 1.02 9.90 20.94
N ASN A 16 0.65 9.65 19.68
CA ASN A 16 -0.75 9.42 19.32
C ASN A 16 -1.30 8.14 19.95
N ILE A 17 -0.52 7.06 19.98
CA ILE A 17 -0.89 5.81 20.65
C ILE A 17 -1.04 6.04 22.15
N ALA A 18 -0.07 6.71 22.79
CA ALA A 18 -0.11 7.00 24.22
C ALA A 18 -1.32 7.88 24.59
N TRP A 19 -1.65 8.88 23.77
CA TRP A 19 -2.79 9.76 23.98
C TRP A 19 -4.13 9.05 23.84
N ASP A 20 -4.25 8.14 22.87
CA ASP A 20 -5.46 7.33 22.68
C ASP A 20 -5.66 6.34 23.84
N ILE A 21 -4.58 5.70 24.32
CA ILE A 21 -4.60 4.85 25.52
C ILE A 21 -5.02 5.66 26.74
N PHE A 22 -4.43 6.85 26.95
CA PHE A 22 -4.75 7.71 28.08
C PHE A 22 -6.23 8.13 28.11
N LYS A 23 -6.79 8.53 26.97
CA LYS A 23 -8.22 8.85 26.85
C LYS A 23 -9.11 7.67 27.23
N LYS A 24 -8.78 6.47 26.74
CA LYS A 24 -9.52 5.23 27.05
C LYS A 24 -9.49 4.92 28.54
N VAL A 25 -8.33 5.08 29.19
CA VAL A 25 -8.17 4.86 30.64
C VAL A 25 -8.98 5.88 31.45
N ILE A 26 -8.92 7.17 31.12
CA ILE A 26 -9.71 8.20 31.80
C ILE A 26 -11.21 7.93 31.64
N PHE A 27 -11.66 7.64 30.43
CA PHE A 27 -13.08 7.37 30.16
C PHE A 27 -13.58 6.15 30.96
N ALA A 28 -12.78 5.07 31.00
CA ALA A 28 -13.06 3.89 31.81
C ALA A 28 -13.18 4.23 33.30
N ALA A 29 -12.26 5.04 33.84
CA ALA A 29 -12.26 5.44 35.24
C ALA A 29 -13.49 6.30 35.60
N ILE A 30 -13.84 7.29 34.77
CA ILE A 30 -15.02 8.14 34.98
C ILE A 30 -16.30 7.29 34.94
N THR A 31 -16.40 6.38 33.96
CA THR A 31 -17.58 5.52 33.80
C THR A 31 -17.73 4.56 34.98
N ALA A 32 -16.63 3.94 35.43
CA ALA A 32 -16.63 3.08 36.62
C ALA A 32 -17.05 3.85 37.89
N PHE A 33 -16.58 5.09 38.05
CA PHE A 33 -16.97 5.96 39.16
C PHE A 33 -18.47 6.29 39.12
N LEU A 34 -19.00 6.69 37.96
CA LEU A 34 -20.42 6.99 37.78
C LEU A 34 -21.29 5.75 38.02
N ALA A 35 -20.91 4.59 37.47
CA ALA A 35 -21.60 3.32 37.68
C ALA A 35 -21.62 2.92 39.16
N THR A 36 -20.51 3.10 39.88
CA THR A 36 -20.46 2.84 41.33
C THR A 36 -21.42 3.75 42.09
N ARG A 37 -21.52 5.03 41.70
CA ARG A 37 -22.43 6.00 42.35
C ARG A 37 -23.90 5.72 42.08
N THR A 38 -24.26 5.43 40.83
CA THR A 38 -25.64 5.09 40.46
C THR A 38 -26.07 3.80 41.13
N MET A 39 -25.20 2.79 41.12
CA MET A 39 -25.46 1.51 41.76
C MET A 39 -25.63 1.65 43.27
N LYS A 40 -24.76 2.41 43.96
CA LYS A 40 -24.93 2.70 45.39
C LYS A 40 -26.28 3.36 45.69
N SER A 41 -26.72 4.29 44.83
CA SER A 41 -28.03 4.95 44.95
C SER A 41 -29.20 3.97 44.78
N VAL A 42 -29.13 3.08 43.78
CA VAL A 42 -30.13 2.02 43.56
C VAL A 42 -30.17 1.05 44.74
N ILE A 43 -29.02 0.64 45.26
CA ILE A 43 -28.92 -0.25 46.43
C ILE A 43 -29.59 0.38 47.65
N THR A 44 -29.37 1.67 47.92
CA THR A 44 -30.00 2.37 49.03
C THR A 44 -31.53 2.43 48.89
N ILE A 45 -32.04 2.59 47.66
CA ILE A 45 -33.48 2.61 47.38
C ILE A 45 -34.10 1.20 47.49
N VAL A 46 -33.38 0.15 47.09
CA VAL A 46 -33.90 -1.23 46.98
C VAL A 46 -33.70 -2.06 48.26
N LYS A 47 -32.63 -1.82 49.04
CA LYS A 47 -32.33 -2.54 50.29
C LYS A 47 -33.49 -2.66 51.29
N PRO A 48 -34.38 -1.67 51.50
CA PRO A 48 -35.48 -1.85 52.44
C PRO A 48 -36.57 -2.83 51.96
N LYS A 49 -36.54 -3.30 50.70
CA LYS A 49 -37.59 -4.18 50.12
C LYS A 49 -37.17 -5.63 49.84
N ALA A 50 -35.88 -5.95 49.85
CA ALA A 50 -35.44 -7.31 49.51
C ALA A 50 -34.22 -7.73 50.34
N ASN A 51 -34.35 -8.85 51.06
CA ASN A 51 -33.30 -9.46 51.86
C ASN A 51 -32.29 -10.19 50.96
N ILE A 52 -31.51 -9.43 50.18
CA ILE A 52 -30.56 -9.95 49.19
C ILE A 52 -29.14 -9.76 49.74
N GLN A 53 -28.56 -10.85 50.26
CA GLN A 53 -27.20 -10.85 50.81
C GLN A 53 -26.08 -10.95 49.73
N ASP A 54 -26.42 -11.27 48.47
CA ASP A 54 -25.42 -11.56 47.41
C ASP A 54 -25.13 -10.42 46.42
N LEU A 55 -25.40 -9.17 46.80
CA LEU A 55 -25.30 -8.02 45.88
C LEU A 55 -23.87 -7.55 45.58
N HIS A 56 -22.84 -8.25 46.07
CA HIS A 56 -21.43 -7.89 45.88
C HIS A 56 -20.86 -8.27 44.50
N ALA A 57 -21.50 -9.18 43.75
CA ALA A 57 -20.98 -9.66 42.44
C ALA A 57 -21.34 -8.77 41.23
N VAL A 58 -22.44 -8.02 41.33
CA VAL A 58 -22.96 -7.19 40.24
C VAL A 58 -22.03 -6.04 39.79
N PRO A 59 -21.30 -5.32 40.68
CA PRO A 59 -20.40 -4.24 40.23
C PRO A 59 -19.18 -4.75 39.45
N VAL A 60 -18.69 -5.95 39.76
CA VAL A 60 -17.51 -6.54 39.08
C VAL A 60 -17.87 -6.98 37.66
N PHE A 61 -19.05 -7.56 37.47
CA PHE A 61 -19.53 -7.96 36.13
C PHE A 61 -19.74 -6.74 35.22
N GLY A 62 -20.32 -5.66 35.75
CA GLY A 62 -20.46 -4.41 35.02
C GLY A 62 -19.11 -3.83 34.59
N LEU A 63 -18.14 -3.79 35.49
CA LEU A 63 -16.77 -3.33 35.17
C LEU A 63 -16.14 -4.17 34.05
N LEU A 64 -16.22 -5.50 34.13
CA LEU A 64 -15.63 -6.41 33.13
C LEU A 64 -16.30 -6.28 31.76
N PHE A 65 -17.62 -6.12 31.72
CA PHE A 65 -18.37 -5.91 30.47
C PHE A 65 -18.04 -4.56 29.82
N PHE A 66 -17.89 -3.49 30.63
CA PHE A 66 -17.44 -2.20 30.09
C PHE A 66 -15.99 -2.24 29.63
N LEU A 67 -15.11 -2.95 30.34
CA LEU A 67 -13.72 -3.13 29.92
C LEU A 67 -13.63 -3.92 28.61
N SER A 68 -14.46 -4.95 28.42
CA SER A 68 -14.51 -5.70 27.15
C SER A 68 -15.08 -4.88 26.00
N LEU A 69 -16.05 -3.99 26.24
CA LEU A 69 -16.52 -3.03 25.23
C LEU A 69 -15.44 -2.01 24.86
N LEU A 70 -14.70 -1.47 25.84
CA LEU A 70 -13.59 -0.53 25.61
C LEU A 70 -12.42 -1.17 24.86
N LEU A 71 -12.07 -2.41 25.20
CA LEU A 71 -11.03 -3.18 24.52
C LEU A 71 -11.48 -3.66 23.13
N GLY A 72 -12.78 -3.92 22.95
CA GLY A 72 -13.37 -4.34 21.67
C GLY A 72 -13.49 -3.23 20.62
N GLN A 73 -13.36 -1.95 21.00
CA GLN A 73 -13.53 -0.81 20.10
C GLN A 73 -12.24 -0.08 19.70
N SER A 74 -11.06 -0.57 20.08
CA SER A 74 -9.82 -0.08 19.47
C SER A 74 -9.65 -0.65 18.05
N THR A 75 -10.50 -0.25 17.11
CA THR A 75 -10.17 -0.35 15.69
C THR A 75 -9.09 0.70 15.44
N ILE A 76 -7.82 0.34 15.69
CA ILE A 76 -6.70 1.19 15.35
C ILE A 76 -6.83 1.47 13.85
N ASN A 77 -7.05 2.73 13.51
CA ASN A 77 -7.19 3.13 12.12
C ASN A 77 -5.85 2.99 11.44
N LEU A 78 -5.67 1.88 10.72
CA LEU A 78 -4.45 1.56 10.02
C LEU A 78 -4.74 1.46 8.52
N PRO A 79 -3.82 1.95 7.69
CA PRO A 79 -3.86 1.63 6.28
C PRO A 79 -3.58 0.12 6.12
N SER A 80 -4.23 -0.50 5.14
CA SER A 80 -3.95 -1.88 4.76
C SER A 80 -3.90 -1.93 3.26
N LEU A 81 -2.70 -1.79 2.72
CA LEU A 81 -2.48 -1.79 1.28
C LEU A 81 -2.29 -3.22 0.79
N GLU A 82 -3.03 -3.56 -0.24
CA GLU A 82 -2.98 -4.84 -0.94
C GLU A 82 -2.59 -4.55 -2.38
N GLY A 83 -1.48 -5.11 -2.83
CA GLY A 83 -0.97 -4.88 -4.18
C GLY A 83 -1.22 -6.07 -5.09
N GLY A 84 -1.43 -5.82 -6.39
CA GLY A 84 -1.50 -6.85 -7.41
C GLY A 84 -0.74 -6.45 -8.67
N ILE A 85 0.07 -7.37 -9.21
CA ILE A 85 0.67 -7.23 -10.53
C ILE A 85 -0.37 -7.72 -11.54
N ILE A 86 -0.86 -6.79 -12.37
CA ILE A 86 -1.83 -7.10 -13.42
C ILE A 86 -1.08 -7.67 -14.62
N GLU A 87 0.02 -7.00 -14.98
CA GLU A 87 0.77 -7.34 -16.16
C GLU A 87 2.22 -6.93 -16.04
N ILE A 88 3.09 -7.67 -16.71
CA ILE A 88 4.51 -7.41 -16.72
C ILE A 88 5.08 -7.79 -18.08
N ALA A 89 5.84 -6.87 -18.66
CA ALA A 89 6.57 -7.07 -19.89
C ALA A 89 8.04 -6.75 -19.64
N TRP A 90 8.93 -7.62 -20.10
CA TRP A 90 10.36 -7.44 -19.93
C TRP A 90 11.12 -7.86 -21.18
N GLY A 91 12.31 -7.29 -21.33
CA GLY A 91 13.11 -7.46 -22.53
C GLY A 91 12.51 -6.71 -23.72
N GLY A 92 13.35 -6.41 -24.71
CA GLY A 92 12.98 -5.59 -25.87
C GLY A 92 13.61 -4.20 -25.80
N ASN A 93 13.57 -3.49 -26.93
CA ASN A 93 14.05 -2.12 -27.01
C ASN A 93 12.89 -1.18 -26.63
N VAL A 94 12.98 -0.57 -25.45
CA VAL A 94 12.07 0.53 -25.08
C VAL A 94 12.71 1.82 -25.54
N THR A 95 11.98 2.59 -26.35
CA THR A 95 12.40 3.94 -26.77
C THR A 95 11.46 4.95 -26.13
N ALA A 96 12.02 5.84 -25.31
CA ALA A 96 11.28 6.98 -24.78
C ALA A 96 11.32 8.11 -25.81
N LYS A 97 10.15 8.67 -26.14
CA LYS A 97 10.04 9.90 -26.96
C LYS A 97 9.35 10.97 -26.11
N SER A 98 10.05 12.05 -25.80
CA SER A 98 9.48 13.17 -25.05
C SER A 98 8.88 14.22 -25.98
N ASP A 99 7.56 14.43 -26.00
CA ASP A 99 6.80 15.35 -26.90
C ASP A 99 7.33 16.81 -27.06
N SER A 100 8.36 17.22 -26.34
CA SER A 100 9.13 18.44 -26.63
C SER A 100 9.88 18.33 -27.98
N ASN A 101 9.60 19.27 -28.89
CA ASN A 101 10.19 19.49 -30.23
C ASN A 101 11.73 19.72 -30.28
N GLN A 102 12.51 19.17 -29.35
CA GLN A 102 13.97 19.23 -29.36
C GLN A 102 14.52 17.83 -29.61
N THR A 103 15.36 17.72 -30.64
CA THR A 103 16.22 16.58 -31.03
C THR A 103 16.42 15.58 -29.89
N GLN A 104 15.57 14.55 -29.87
CA GLN A 104 15.54 13.54 -28.82
C GLN A 104 16.71 12.58 -28.98
N GLN A 105 17.55 12.49 -27.96
CA GLN A 105 18.37 11.31 -27.75
C GLN A 105 17.42 10.18 -27.35
N GLU A 106 17.26 9.16 -28.20
CA GLU A 106 16.69 7.90 -27.75
C GLU A 106 17.59 7.39 -26.63
N ILE A 107 17.08 7.33 -25.40
CA ILE A 107 17.81 6.75 -24.27
C ILE A 107 17.49 5.25 -24.29
N PRO A 108 18.39 4.38 -24.77
CA PRO A 108 18.16 2.95 -24.68
C PRO A 108 18.22 2.54 -23.21
N PHE A 109 17.11 2.03 -22.69
CA PHE A 109 17.09 1.42 -21.37
C PHE A 109 17.71 0.02 -21.45
N LYS A 110 18.65 -0.29 -20.55
CA LYS A 110 19.24 -1.62 -20.45
C LYS A 110 18.28 -2.55 -19.71
N ASN A 111 17.81 -3.58 -20.41
CA ASN A 111 16.85 -4.57 -19.92
C ASN A 111 15.65 -3.95 -19.16
N PRO A 112 14.80 -3.20 -19.87
CA PRO A 112 13.64 -2.59 -19.25
C PRO A 112 12.64 -3.65 -18.81
N VAL A 113 12.03 -3.41 -17.65
CA VAL A 113 10.87 -4.15 -17.13
C VAL A 113 9.75 -3.15 -16.91
N LEU A 114 8.69 -3.28 -17.70
CA LEU A 114 7.47 -2.54 -17.54
C LEU A 114 6.50 -3.35 -16.70
N LEU A 115 5.97 -2.74 -15.66
CA LEU A 115 5.00 -3.34 -14.75
C LEU A 115 3.71 -2.53 -14.76
N VAL A 116 2.59 -3.21 -14.92
CA VAL A 116 1.28 -2.64 -14.63
C VAL A 116 0.78 -3.25 -13.33
N ALA A 117 0.59 -2.39 -12.33
CA ALA A 117 0.25 -2.80 -11.00
C ALA A 117 -0.96 -2.01 -10.47
N SER A 118 -1.68 -2.66 -9.57
CA SER A 118 -2.77 -2.07 -8.80
C SER A 118 -2.42 -2.09 -7.32
N ILE A 119 -2.88 -1.06 -6.60
CA ILE A 119 -2.82 -0.98 -5.15
C ILE A 119 -4.20 -0.64 -4.64
N LYS A 120 -4.71 -1.48 -3.75
CA LYS A 120 -6.01 -1.33 -3.11
C LYS A 120 -5.84 -1.04 -1.63
N ASN A 121 -6.62 -0.11 -1.09
CA ASN A 121 -6.65 0.13 0.35
C ASN A 121 -7.82 -0.61 1.00
N ARG A 122 -7.52 -1.67 1.74
CA ARG A 122 -8.45 -2.46 2.57
C ARG A 122 -8.51 -1.98 4.02
N GLY A 123 -7.70 -0.99 4.39
CA GLY A 123 -7.64 -0.45 5.74
C GLY A 123 -8.82 0.49 6.02
N SER A 124 -8.82 1.08 7.21
CA SER A 124 -9.83 2.06 7.61
C SER A 124 -9.32 3.51 7.53
N MET A 125 -8.06 3.72 7.15
CA MET A 125 -7.44 5.03 6.97
C MET A 125 -6.91 5.19 5.55
N ALA A 126 -7.01 6.41 5.00
CA ALA A 126 -6.37 6.73 3.71
C ALA A 126 -4.84 6.63 3.82
N SER A 127 -4.18 6.29 2.71
CA SER A 127 -2.72 6.14 2.68
C SER A 127 -2.15 6.62 1.36
N VAL A 128 -0.90 7.07 1.37
CA VAL A 128 -0.10 7.27 0.15
C VAL A 128 0.91 6.14 0.03
N VAL A 129 1.45 5.97 -1.17
CA VAL A 129 2.47 4.96 -1.45
C VAL A 129 3.70 5.59 -2.06
N ASP A 130 4.86 5.21 -1.53
CA ASP A 130 6.17 5.60 -2.02
C ASP A 130 7.16 4.43 -2.07
N SER A 131 8.43 4.77 -2.36
CA SER A 131 9.58 3.86 -2.24
C SER A 131 9.44 2.57 -3.06
N TYR A 132 8.96 2.70 -4.31
CA TYR A 132 8.86 1.57 -5.22
C TYR A 132 10.23 0.98 -5.56
N SER A 133 10.39 -0.32 -5.36
CA SER A 133 11.54 -1.09 -5.84
C SER A 133 11.07 -2.39 -6.47
N LEU A 134 11.85 -2.93 -7.40
CA LEU A 134 11.55 -4.19 -8.05
C LEU A 134 12.77 -5.09 -7.99
N ASP A 135 12.62 -6.26 -7.39
CA ASP A 135 13.67 -7.26 -7.36
C ASP A 135 13.36 -8.31 -8.42
N ALA A 136 14.35 -8.71 -9.21
CA ALA A 136 14.26 -9.85 -10.11
C ALA A 136 15.12 -10.99 -9.57
N ASN A 137 14.51 -12.14 -9.31
CA ASN A 137 15.21 -13.38 -8.99
C ASN A 137 15.33 -14.22 -10.27
N ILE A 138 16.57 -14.39 -10.72
CA ILE A 138 16.92 -15.14 -11.93
C ILE A 138 17.89 -16.24 -11.49
N ASP A 139 17.48 -17.50 -11.61
CA ASP A 139 18.27 -18.68 -11.22
C ASP A 139 18.77 -18.64 -9.75
N GLY A 140 17.97 -18.07 -8.85
CA GLY A 140 18.31 -17.95 -7.42
C GLY A 140 19.12 -16.70 -7.06
N GLN A 141 19.59 -15.93 -8.04
CA GLN A 141 20.28 -14.66 -7.80
C GLN A 141 19.29 -13.49 -7.86
N ILE A 142 19.35 -12.62 -6.83
CA ILE A 142 18.52 -11.42 -6.75
C ILE A 142 19.26 -10.24 -7.37
N PHE A 143 18.58 -9.56 -8.30
CA PHE A 143 19.01 -8.32 -8.93
C PHE A 143 18.03 -7.21 -8.55
N ASN A 144 18.54 -6.02 -8.27
CA ASN A 144 17.71 -4.87 -7.92
C ASN A 144 17.47 -4.01 -9.16
N GLY A 145 16.20 -3.73 -9.44
CA GLY A 145 15.78 -2.86 -10.52
C GLY A 145 15.83 -1.40 -10.09
N LYS A 146 16.35 -0.54 -10.96
CA LYS A 146 16.33 0.91 -10.78
C LYS A 146 15.02 1.47 -11.34
N LEU A 147 14.20 2.11 -10.51
CA LEU A 147 13.00 2.80 -10.97
C LEU A 147 13.37 3.92 -11.94
N LEU A 148 12.68 3.96 -13.07
CA LEU A 148 12.84 4.97 -14.10
C LEU A 148 11.62 5.90 -14.11
N MET A 149 11.88 7.19 -14.30
CA MET A 149 10.82 8.17 -14.52
C MET A 149 10.23 7.98 -15.91
N MET A 150 8.90 7.89 -15.96
CA MET A 150 8.19 7.84 -17.22
C MET A 150 8.19 9.24 -17.85
N PRO A 151 8.59 9.38 -19.13
CA PRO A 151 8.36 10.59 -19.90
C PRO A 151 6.85 10.84 -20.08
N ASN A 152 6.48 12.03 -20.57
CA ASN A 152 5.08 12.36 -20.87
C ASN A 152 4.40 11.32 -21.76
N THR A 153 5.13 10.77 -22.72
CA THR A 153 4.72 9.70 -23.61
C THR A 153 5.87 8.72 -23.80
N MET A 154 5.57 7.42 -23.85
CA MET A 154 6.55 6.36 -24.07
C MET A 154 5.99 5.36 -25.07
N THR A 155 6.80 4.95 -26.05
CA THR A 155 6.40 3.92 -27.00
C THR A 155 7.24 2.67 -26.82
N ILE A 156 6.58 1.53 -26.67
CA ILE A 156 7.19 0.24 -26.47
C ILE A 156 6.84 -0.66 -27.65
N ASP A 157 7.84 -1.29 -28.23
CA ASP A 157 7.64 -2.33 -29.23
C ASP A 157 7.18 -3.62 -28.53
N VAL A 158 5.89 -3.92 -28.65
CA VAL A 158 5.28 -5.15 -28.11
C VAL A 158 5.32 -6.21 -29.20
N ASN A 159 6.08 -7.28 -28.95
CA ASN A 159 6.17 -8.47 -29.82
C ASN A 159 6.50 -8.16 -31.28
N GLU A 160 7.29 -7.10 -31.54
CA GLU A 160 7.76 -6.66 -32.87
C GLU A 160 6.66 -6.28 -33.88
N LYS A 161 5.37 -6.42 -33.54
CA LYS A 161 4.23 -6.19 -34.43
C LYS A 161 3.42 -4.95 -34.08
N GLN A 162 3.48 -4.52 -32.82
CA GLN A 162 2.65 -3.44 -32.32
C GLN A 162 3.49 -2.46 -31.51
N LYS A 163 3.14 -1.18 -31.64
CA LYS A 163 3.66 -0.12 -30.79
C LYS A 163 2.61 0.21 -29.76
N LEU A 164 2.93 0.00 -28.49
CA LEU A 164 2.13 0.44 -27.36
C LEU A 164 2.62 1.82 -26.91
N THR A 165 1.75 2.81 -26.93
CA THR A 165 2.04 4.13 -26.36
C THR A 165 1.39 4.25 -24.98
N LEU A 166 2.21 4.57 -23.99
CA LEU A 166 1.84 4.82 -22.60
C LEU A 166 2.08 6.29 -22.27
N PHE A 167 1.34 6.82 -21.31
CA PHE A 167 1.43 8.22 -20.89
C PHE A 167 2.05 8.31 -19.49
N GLY A 168 2.95 9.27 -19.29
CA GLY A 168 3.59 9.52 -17.99
C GLY A 168 2.58 9.85 -16.88
N SER A 169 1.41 10.40 -17.23
CA SER A 169 0.30 10.60 -16.28
C SER A 169 -0.24 9.29 -15.69
N ASP A 170 0.07 8.15 -16.30
CA ASP A 170 -0.29 6.82 -15.79
C ASP A 170 0.77 6.20 -14.89
N ALA A 171 1.88 6.90 -14.64
CA ALA A 171 2.89 6.45 -13.71
C ALA A 171 2.29 6.23 -12.32
N LEU A 172 2.45 5.01 -11.79
CA LEU A 172 1.86 4.63 -10.50
C LEU A 172 2.42 5.51 -9.37
N TYR A 173 3.72 5.81 -9.41
CA TYR A 173 4.38 6.64 -8.41
C TYR A 173 3.87 8.08 -8.35
N ASP A 174 3.25 8.60 -9.42
CA ASP A 174 2.63 9.91 -9.41
C ASP A 174 1.18 9.82 -8.93
N LYS A 175 0.44 8.80 -9.37
CA LYS A 175 -0.94 8.54 -8.93
C LYS A 175 -1.04 8.31 -7.42
N THR A 176 -0.08 7.60 -6.84
CA THR A 176 -0.09 7.27 -5.40
C THR A 176 0.46 8.35 -4.48
N ARG A 177 0.85 9.52 -5.02
CA ARG A 177 1.09 10.73 -4.21
C ARG A 177 -0.20 11.30 -3.64
N THR A 178 -1.33 10.97 -4.25
CA THR A 178 -2.65 11.27 -3.71
C THR A 178 -3.12 10.14 -2.79
N PRO A 179 -3.79 10.44 -1.66
CA PRO A 179 -4.24 9.41 -0.75
C PRO A 179 -5.21 8.42 -1.42
N ILE A 180 -4.92 7.13 -1.30
CA ILE A 180 -5.82 6.03 -1.63
C ILE A 180 -6.80 5.85 -0.47
N TYR A 181 -8.06 6.23 -0.66
CA TYR A 181 -9.09 6.09 0.36
C TYR A 181 -9.45 4.61 0.62
N PRO A 182 -9.91 4.27 1.84
CA PRO A 182 -10.48 2.96 2.14
C PRO A 182 -11.49 2.49 1.09
N GLY A 183 -11.36 1.23 0.67
CA GLY A 183 -12.20 0.61 -0.37
C GLY A 183 -11.80 0.98 -1.81
N SER A 184 -10.95 1.99 -2.02
CA SER A 184 -10.51 2.43 -3.34
C SER A 184 -9.32 1.62 -3.86
N MET A 185 -9.11 1.70 -5.17
CA MET A 185 -8.02 1.05 -5.89
C MET A 185 -7.43 2.02 -6.91
N ILE A 186 -6.11 2.06 -7.00
CA ILE A 186 -5.38 2.80 -8.04
C ILE A 186 -4.62 1.81 -8.90
N THR A 187 -4.64 2.02 -10.22
CA THR A 187 -3.87 1.26 -11.20
C THR A 187 -2.93 2.21 -11.94
N GLY A 188 -1.70 1.76 -12.17
CA GLY A 188 -0.67 2.56 -12.80
C GLY A 188 0.45 1.71 -13.39
N VAL A 189 1.37 2.41 -14.06
CA VAL A 189 2.53 1.84 -14.73
C VAL A 189 3.79 2.16 -13.94
N LEU A 190 4.71 1.20 -13.83
CA LEU A 190 6.07 1.40 -13.35
C LEU A 190 7.04 0.90 -14.42
N LEU A 191 8.19 1.57 -14.52
CA LEU A 191 9.27 1.15 -15.40
C LEU A 191 10.55 1.01 -14.58
N PHE A 192 11.24 -0.11 -14.75
CA PHE A 192 12.52 -0.38 -14.10
C PHE A 192 13.59 -0.73 -15.14
N SER A 193 14.86 -0.40 -14.87
CA SER A 193 16.01 -0.96 -15.58
C SER A 193 16.81 -1.90 -14.69
N PHE A 194 17.41 -2.91 -15.32
CA PHE A 194 18.27 -3.89 -14.67
C PHE A 194 19.63 -3.87 -15.37
N ASP A 195 20.44 -2.90 -14.97
CA ASP A 195 21.70 -2.58 -15.64
C ASP A 195 22.75 -3.69 -15.43
N ASP A 196 22.66 -4.43 -14.33
CA ASP A 196 23.60 -5.51 -13.97
C ASP A 196 23.22 -6.88 -14.53
N VAL A 197 22.07 -6.98 -15.20
CA VAL A 197 21.57 -8.24 -15.77
C VAL A 197 21.94 -8.31 -17.25
N SER A 198 22.23 -9.50 -17.76
CA SER A 198 22.41 -9.69 -19.21
C SER A 198 21.07 -9.87 -19.92
N ALA A 199 20.94 -9.39 -21.16
CA ALA A 199 19.72 -9.60 -21.95
C ALA A 199 19.39 -11.09 -22.17
N LEU A 200 20.40 -11.97 -22.16
CA LEU A 200 20.22 -13.42 -22.25
C LEU A 200 19.63 -14.01 -20.96
N SER A 201 19.98 -13.47 -19.80
CA SER A 201 19.42 -13.89 -18.51
C SER A 201 17.91 -13.64 -18.44
N PHE A 202 17.44 -12.53 -19.02
CA PHE A 202 16.01 -12.20 -19.09
C PHE A 202 15.18 -13.07 -20.05
N LYS A 203 15.84 -13.86 -20.92
CA LYS A 203 15.17 -14.80 -21.82
C LYS A 203 14.88 -16.16 -21.17
N ARG A 204 15.31 -16.37 -19.91
CA ARG A 204 15.08 -17.62 -19.18
C ARG A 204 13.62 -17.72 -18.72
N ASN A 205 13.14 -18.96 -18.57
CA ASN A 205 11.73 -19.25 -18.27
C ASN A 205 11.39 -19.28 -16.76
N ASP A 206 12.37 -19.10 -15.87
CA ASP A 206 12.17 -19.16 -14.41
C ASP A 206 12.65 -17.86 -13.76
N ILE A 207 11.99 -16.76 -14.12
CA ILE A 207 12.21 -15.45 -13.52
C ILE A 207 11.07 -15.17 -12.55
N SER A 208 11.39 -14.66 -11.37
CA SER A 208 10.37 -14.11 -10.48
C SER A 208 10.69 -12.66 -10.16
N PHE A 209 9.63 -11.86 -10.03
CA PHE A 209 9.71 -10.44 -9.74
C PHE A 209 9.04 -10.17 -8.40
N THR A 210 9.65 -9.35 -7.57
CA THR A 210 9.08 -8.89 -6.30
C THR A 210 8.97 -7.37 -6.32
N LEU A 211 7.77 -6.83 -6.49
CA LEU A 211 7.52 -5.40 -6.35
C LEU A 211 7.39 -5.09 -4.86
N LYS A 212 8.19 -4.16 -4.36
CA LYS A 212 8.10 -3.62 -3.00
C LYS A 212 7.68 -2.16 -3.04
N TYR A 213 6.95 -1.75 -2.01
CA TYR A 213 6.54 -0.36 -1.80
C TYR A 213 6.23 -0.12 -0.33
N LYS A 214 6.25 1.15 0.10
CA LYS A 214 5.95 1.53 1.48
C LYS A 214 4.70 2.40 1.55
N ASP A 215 3.95 2.22 2.61
CA ASP A 215 2.84 3.12 2.94
C ASP A 215 3.32 4.36 3.71
N ILE A 216 2.42 5.31 3.97
CA ILE A 216 2.73 6.56 4.70
C ILE A 216 3.30 6.34 6.11
N ASN A 217 3.08 5.17 6.71
CA ASN A 217 3.61 4.81 8.02
C ASN A 217 4.95 4.07 7.92
N GLY A 218 5.52 3.94 6.71
CA GLY A 218 6.76 3.22 6.45
C GLY A 218 6.60 1.69 6.43
N LYS A 219 5.38 1.16 6.52
CA LYS A 219 5.16 -0.30 6.44
C LYS A 219 5.44 -0.75 5.01
N GLU A 220 6.39 -1.67 4.89
CA GLU A 220 6.72 -2.30 3.61
C GLU A 220 5.68 -3.36 3.24
N ASN A 221 5.29 -3.35 1.97
CA ASN A 221 4.44 -4.35 1.35
C ASN A 221 5.15 -4.89 0.12
N ALA A 222 4.92 -6.17 -0.20
CA ALA A 222 5.56 -6.85 -1.31
C ALA A 222 4.55 -7.67 -2.13
N ILE A 223 4.76 -7.72 -3.44
CA ILE A 223 3.98 -8.53 -4.39
C ILE A 223 4.96 -9.39 -5.17
N SER A 224 4.83 -10.71 -5.06
CA SER A 224 5.61 -11.65 -5.86
C SER A 224 4.85 -12.06 -7.12
N TYR A 225 5.55 -12.08 -8.24
CA TYR A 225 5.05 -12.56 -9.53
C TYR A 225 6.05 -13.55 -10.11
N LYS A 226 5.60 -14.77 -10.43
CA LYS A 226 6.41 -15.75 -11.13
C LYS A 226 6.09 -15.70 -12.62
N ALA A 227 7.09 -15.34 -13.43
CA ALA A 227 6.97 -15.30 -14.87
C ALA A 227 6.96 -16.72 -15.44
N ASN A 228 5.86 -17.10 -16.09
CA ASN A 228 5.75 -18.39 -16.78
C ASN A 228 6.13 -18.31 -18.27
N HIS A 229 6.04 -17.12 -18.85
CA HIS A 229 6.42 -16.79 -20.22
C HIS A 229 6.52 -15.28 -20.34
N ARG A 230 7.28 -14.77 -21.32
CA ARG A 230 7.34 -13.34 -21.62
C ARG A 230 5.94 -12.82 -21.92
N GLY A 231 5.36 -12.08 -20.97
CA GLY A 231 4.03 -11.52 -21.08
C GLY A 231 3.98 -10.48 -22.19
N GLY A 232 2.98 -10.59 -23.07
CA GLY A 232 2.54 -9.43 -23.84
C GLY A 232 1.91 -8.40 -22.90
N ILE A 233 1.56 -7.22 -23.44
CA ILE A 233 0.72 -6.26 -22.72
C ILE A 233 -0.70 -6.37 -23.29
N ALA A 234 -1.69 -6.52 -22.42
CA ALA A 234 -3.10 -6.71 -22.73
C ALA A 234 -3.63 -5.48 -23.46
N ASN A 235 -4.48 -5.75 -24.46
CA ASN A 235 -5.04 -4.72 -25.34
C ASN A 235 -5.88 -3.66 -24.61
N TYR A 236 -6.31 -3.94 -23.37
CA TYR A 236 -7.04 -3.00 -22.54
C TYR A 236 -6.72 -3.20 -21.06
N ILE A 237 -6.28 -2.13 -20.40
CA ILE A 237 -6.06 -2.10 -18.96
C ILE A 237 -6.90 -0.94 -18.35
N PRO A 238 -7.89 -1.24 -17.48
CA PRO A 238 -8.69 -0.22 -16.83
C PRO A 238 -7.84 0.79 -16.06
N GLY A 239 -8.09 2.08 -16.28
CA GLY A 239 -7.41 3.18 -15.58
C GLY A 239 -6.02 3.52 -16.12
N ILE A 240 -5.61 2.91 -17.25
CA ILE A 240 -4.40 3.25 -18.00
C ILE A 240 -4.80 3.81 -19.37
N ARG A 241 -4.25 4.96 -19.74
CA ARG A 241 -4.39 5.48 -21.10
C ARG A 241 -3.37 4.75 -21.99
N GLN A 242 -3.86 4.14 -23.05
CA GLN A 242 -3.02 3.42 -24.00
C GLN A 242 -3.48 3.66 -25.42
N ALA A 243 -2.52 3.77 -26.34
CA ALA A 243 -2.76 3.84 -27.76
C ALA A 243 -1.92 2.80 -28.49
N TYR A 244 -2.55 2.07 -29.41
CA TYR A 244 -1.88 1.07 -30.24
C TYR A 244 -1.71 1.61 -31.66
N SER A 245 -0.53 1.39 -32.23
CA SER A 245 -0.27 1.57 -33.65
C SER A 245 0.24 0.26 -34.22
N SER A 246 -0.24 -0.13 -35.40
CA SER A 246 0.46 -1.11 -36.23
C SER A 246 1.84 -0.56 -36.58
N LYS A 247 2.84 -1.45 -36.62
CA LYS A 247 4.15 -1.10 -37.16
C LYS A 247 4.09 -0.94 -38.68
#